data_AF-A0A539DQQ1-F1
#
_entry.id   AF-A0A539DQQ1-F1
#
_cell.length_a   1.000
_cell.length_b   1.000
_cell.length_c   1.000
_cell.angle_alpha   90.00
_cell.angle_beta   90.00
_cell.angle_gamma   90.00
#
_symmetry.space_group_name_H-M   'P 1'
#
loop_
_entity.id
_entity.type
_entity.pdbx_description
1 polymer ?
#
loop_
_entity_poly.entity_id
_entity_poly.type
_entity_poly.pdbx_seq_one_letter_code
_entity_poly.pdbx_strand_id
1 'polypeptide(L)'
;LLRTSNALIYQHLYTQTLTATPLYLGLDSAGKPTIRSIGVTANNQELLAFFQNHHAAYDFSALVIPSRIQWLYQQSGSNKIKLPEGQQEQFHCDALLIVYKDKQGELYSATDFELGAPKSTLRFMRHAFAHKHHRVFKLNVHPLRNPLNISKAELLVAALAHKSLPEAHKLIAHCHSIAGIALMSDVTDHLKNLLKLTPQAAIQADKIDDLLCWHQNKRLRIGNLSTPLTQCLRLATPDIVRFHHPPPRRQARYLAKLPVAIIFDTPTRSYTGMTLDISVDGLRIVIDELLELSQTGKRFNISQIPYEVMNVTYMNHQTVLGLHRKREEDGEHVARFFEELIELNHEKLPSCLRDVIETTSARLHEELLCANLVTLPLFVAKESNGQMRLEKAAVNDINNHLVNYFISEDSIGTIALLRRFSRALKRGRKHPKNLGNDALEFYFYKTTTPDNGSKIIAAANTQFKTASDKLRFLKSAINAPEHLFVKVSTAPIEILNDRLITSYLHPLEQLAHNRSADLHHELEQLIGCGECIDITREVEQFVVMA
;
A
#
# COMPACT_ATOMS: atom_id res chain seq x y z
N LEU A 1 -29.37 -6.07 -0.63
CA LEU A 1 -28.87 -6.11 0.76
C LEU A 1 -27.81 -7.19 0.98
N LEU A 2 -28.12 -8.50 0.93
CA LEU A 2 -27.11 -9.57 1.13
C LEU A 2 -25.85 -9.38 0.28
N ARG A 3 -25.99 -9.18 -1.04
CA ARG A 3 -24.85 -8.94 -1.94
C ARG A 3 -24.03 -7.73 -1.53
N THR A 4 -24.69 -6.67 -1.05
CA THR A 4 -24.06 -5.44 -0.59
C THR A 4 -23.27 -5.67 0.70
N SER A 5 -23.87 -6.29 1.72
CA SER A 5 -23.17 -6.63 2.97
C SER A 5 -21.98 -7.55 2.70
N ASN A 6 -22.15 -8.54 1.82
CA ASN A 6 -21.09 -9.45 1.40
C ASN A 6 -19.93 -8.68 0.74
N ALA A 7 -20.22 -7.86 -0.28
CA ALA A 7 -19.22 -7.06 -0.96
C ALA A 7 -18.47 -6.11 0.00
N LEU A 8 -19.16 -5.45 0.92
CA LEU A 8 -18.53 -4.54 1.89
C LEU A 8 -17.60 -5.25 2.86
N ILE A 9 -17.96 -6.45 3.34
CA ILE A 9 -17.11 -7.23 4.24
C ILE A 9 -15.86 -7.72 3.50
N TYR A 10 -16.02 -8.25 2.30
CA TYR A 10 -14.90 -8.71 1.47
C TYR A 10 -13.99 -7.55 1.02
N GLN A 11 -14.56 -6.37 0.76
CA GLN A 11 -13.81 -5.13 0.51
C GLN A 11 -12.94 -4.74 1.71
N HIS A 12 -13.52 -4.79 2.92
CA HIS A 12 -12.80 -4.51 4.15
C HIS A 12 -11.66 -5.52 4.37
N LEU A 13 -11.96 -6.81 4.22
CA LEU A 13 -10.97 -7.89 4.32
C LEU A 13 -9.82 -7.74 3.33
N TYR A 14 -10.12 -7.42 2.07
CA TYR A 14 -9.08 -7.21 1.06
C TYR A 14 -8.17 -6.04 1.42
N THR A 15 -8.73 -4.87 1.75
CA THR A 15 -7.93 -3.69 2.08
C THR A 15 -7.12 -3.87 3.36
N GLN A 16 -7.59 -4.69 4.31
CA GLN A 16 -6.83 -5.08 5.50
C GLN A 16 -5.65 -6.00 5.15
N THR A 17 -5.85 -6.91 4.21
CA THR A 17 -4.86 -7.92 3.79
C THR A 17 -3.96 -7.47 2.63
N LEU A 18 -4.12 -6.23 2.17
CA LEU A 18 -3.41 -5.69 1.01
C LEU A 18 -1.89 -5.70 1.20
N THR A 19 -1.20 -6.42 0.31
CA THR A 19 0.27 -6.56 0.32
C THR A 19 0.98 -5.57 -0.60
N ALA A 20 0.30 -5.10 -1.65
CA ALA A 20 0.78 -4.02 -2.51
C ALA A 20 0.59 -2.65 -1.86
N THR A 21 1.38 -1.67 -2.26
CA THR A 21 1.23 -0.28 -1.82
C THR A 21 0.44 0.51 -2.86
N PRO A 22 -0.80 0.95 -2.58
CA PRO A 22 -1.56 1.78 -3.49
C PRO A 22 -1.03 3.21 -3.51
N LEU A 23 -0.82 3.75 -4.70
CA LEU A 23 -0.40 5.12 -4.97
C LEU A 23 -1.56 5.83 -5.68
N TYR A 24 -1.99 6.97 -5.16
CA TYR A 24 -3.11 7.74 -5.72
C TYR A 24 -2.56 8.89 -6.54
N LEU A 25 -2.82 8.86 -7.85
CA LEU A 25 -2.37 9.87 -8.79
C LEU A 25 -3.46 10.94 -8.92
N GLY A 26 -3.10 12.21 -8.76
CA GLY A 26 -3.98 13.35 -9.04
C GLY A 26 -3.30 14.34 -9.96
N LEU A 27 -4.06 15.29 -10.50
CA LEU A 27 -3.51 16.36 -11.33
C LEU A 27 -3.13 17.56 -10.45
N ASP A 28 -1.97 18.16 -10.68
CA ASP A 28 -1.56 19.42 -10.06
C ASP A 28 -2.29 20.62 -10.68
N SER A 29 -2.01 21.83 -10.19
CA SER A 29 -2.64 23.06 -10.70
C SER A 29 -2.28 23.37 -12.15
N ALA A 30 -1.21 22.76 -12.70
CA ALA A 30 -0.81 22.86 -14.09
C ALA A 30 -1.34 21.68 -14.94
N GLY A 31 -2.20 20.82 -14.36
CA GLY A 31 -2.75 19.65 -15.03
C GLY A 31 -1.76 18.48 -15.17
N LYS A 32 -0.61 18.51 -14.49
CA LYS A 32 0.39 17.44 -14.54
C LYS A 32 0.09 16.38 -13.48
N PRO A 33 0.20 15.08 -13.80
CA PRO A 33 -0.05 14.01 -12.86
C PRO A 33 1.07 13.95 -11.81
N THR A 34 0.67 13.76 -10.56
CA THR A 34 1.55 13.59 -9.40
C THR A 34 0.96 12.54 -8.46
N ILE A 35 1.81 11.85 -7.69
CA ILE A 35 1.32 11.05 -6.57
C ILE A 35 0.88 12.03 -5.47
N ARG A 36 -0.38 11.96 -5.08
CA ARG A 36 -1.00 12.77 -4.03
C ARG A 36 -0.97 12.06 -2.68
N SER A 37 -1.22 10.76 -2.69
CA SER A 37 -1.33 9.98 -1.47
C SER A 37 -0.78 8.57 -1.68
N ILE A 38 -0.30 7.96 -0.60
CA ILE A 38 0.20 6.58 -0.55
C ILE A 38 -0.54 5.84 0.55
N GLY A 39 -1.23 4.76 0.20
CA GLY A 39 -1.94 3.93 1.18
C GLY A 39 -1.00 2.93 1.85
N VAL A 40 -1.18 2.75 3.16
CA VAL A 40 -0.33 1.90 3.99
C VAL A 40 -1.19 1.00 4.85
N THR A 41 -0.84 -0.28 4.89
CA THR A 41 -1.45 -1.30 5.73
C THR A 41 -0.36 -1.92 6.60
N ALA A 42 -0.75 -2.73 7.61
CA ALA A 42 0.22 -3.52 8.36
C ALA A 42 1.01 -4.49 7.46
N ASN A 43 0.41 -4.95 6.36
CA ASN A 43 0.97 -5.96 5.47
C ASN A 43 1.90 -5.39 4.38
N ASN A 44 1.84 -4.09 4.09
CA ASN A 44 2.69 -3.45 3.08
C ASN A 44 3.68 -2.40 3.69
N GLN A 45 3.63 -2.17 5.00
CA GLN A 45 4.45 -1.16 5.67
C GLN A 45 5.95 -1.38 5.47
N GLU A 46 6.42 -2.62 5.39
CA GLU A 46 7.84 -2.92 5.13
C GLU A 46 8.30 -2.44 3.74
N LEU A 47 7.42 -2.45 2.74
CA LEU A 47 7.72 -1.89 1.41
C LEU A 47 7.97 -0.39 1.52
N LEU A 48 7.17 0.30 2.33
CA LEU A 48 7.33 1.72 2.58
C LEU A 48 8.56 2.03 3.43
N ALA A 49 8.87 1.18 4.41
CA ALA A 49 10.06 1.30 5.25
C ALA A 49 11.35 1.27 4.43
N PHE A 50 11.35 0.63 3.25
CA PHE A 50 12.48 0.73 2.33
C PHE A 50 12.80 2.18 1.93
N PHE A 51 11.81 3.06 1.85
CA PHE A 51 11.99 4.47 1.52
C PHE A 51 12.36 5.34 2.73
N GLN A 52 12.50 4.78 3.94
CA GLN A 52 12.96 5.55 5.09
C GLN A 52 14.47 5.80 5.03
N ASN A 53 14.88 7.03 5.35
CA ASN A 53 16.29 7.38 5.57
C ASN A 53 16.69 7.09 7.03
N HIS A 54 17.96 7.36 7.38
CA HIS A 54 18.50 7.13 8.72
C HIS A 54 17.79 7.92 9.84
N HIS A 55 17.06 8.98 9.48
CA HIS A 55 16.26 9.80 10.41
C HIS A 55 14.79 9.36 10.47
N ALA A 56 14.45 8.17 9.93
CA ALA A 56 13.09 7.65 9.83
C ALA A 56 12.11 8.52 8.99
N ALA A 57 12.63 9.52 8.27
CA ALA A 57 11.85 10.29 7.31
C ALA A 57 11.79 9.55 5.98
N TYR A 58 10.65 9.63 5.30
CA TYR A 58 10.46 8.99 4.01
C TYR A 58 11.09 9.82 2.87
N ASP A 59 11.94 9.18 2.09
CA ASP A 59 12.41 9.66 0.79
C ASP A 59 11.63 8.96 -0.34
N PHE A 60 10.55 9.58 -0.79
CA PHE A 60 9.75 9.10 -1.91
C PHE A 60 10.24 9.62 -3.27
N SER A 61 11.46 10.16 -3.36
CA SER A 61 11.96 10.78 -4.58
C SER A 61 11.90 9.86 -5.80
N ALA A 62 12.20 8.57 -5.60
CA ALA A 62 12.06 7.53 -6.62
C ALA A 62 10.61 7.28 -7.06
N LEU A 63 9.59 7.67 -6.29
CA LEU A 63 8.19 7.50 -6.70
C LEU A 63 7.64 8.74 -7.40
N VAL A 64 8.10 9.94 -7.03
CA VAL A 64 7.44 11.21 -7.41
C VAL A 64 8.13 11.98 -8.54
N ILE A 65 8.93 11.29 -9.37
CA ILE A 65 9.63 11.93 -10.50
C ILE A 65 8.60 12.36 -11.56
N PRO A 66 8.49 13.67 -11.90
CA PRO A 66 7.45 14.17 -12.80
C PRO A 66 7.40 13.50 -14.17
N SER A 67 8.56 13.29 -14.81
CA SER A 67 8.62 12.62 -16.13
C SER A 67 8.17 11.17 -16.07
N ARG A 68 8.45 10.49 -14.95
CA ARG A 68 8.06 9.09 -14.71
C ARG A 68 6.55 8.99 -14.54
N ILE A 69 5.97 9.84 -13.68
CA ILE A 69 4.52 9.86 -13.44
C ILE A 69 3.76 10.30 -14.69
N GLN A 70 4.26 11.29 -15.42
CA GLN A 70 3.67 11.71 -16.69
C GLN A 70 3.64 10.57 -17.70
N TRP A 71 4.76 9.84 -17.85
CA TRP A 71 4.84 8.70 -18.76
C TRP A 71 3.84 7.61 -18.35
N LEU A 72 3.84 7.20 -17.07
CA LEU A 72 2.93 6.17 -16.56
C LEU A 72 1.46 6.54 -16.80
N TYR A 73 1.09 7.79 -16.51
CA TYR A 73 -0.28 8.28 -16.70
C TYR A 73 -0.68 8.28 -18.19
N GLN A 74 0.17 8.80 -19.08
CA GLN A 74 -0.10 8.84 -20.53
C GLN A 74 -0.20 7.45 -21.16
N GLN A 75 0.70 6.54 -20.78
CA GLN A 75 0.68 5.16 -21.28
C GLN A 75 -0.55 4.41 -20.78
N SER A 76 -0.96 4.67 -19.53
CA SER A 76 -2.17 4.06 -18.95
C SER A 76 -3.47 4.48 -19.65
N GLY A 77 -3.47 5.53 -20.46
CA GLY A 77 -4.61 5.93 -21.30
C GLY A 77 -4.51 5.47 -22.76
N SER A 78 -3.35 4.97 -23.20
CA SER A 78 -3.07 4.67 -24.61
C SER A 78 -2.93 3.18 -24.90
N ASN A 79 -2.45 2.40 -23.93
CA ASN A 79 -2.19 0.96 -24.09
C ASN A 79 -3.48 0.15 -23.93
N LYS A 80 -4.10 -0.20 -25.06
CA LYS A 80 -5.29 -1.05 -25.15
C LYS A 80 -4.92 -2.53 -25.10
N ILE A 81 -5.52 -3.29 -24.18
CA ILE A 81 -5.61 -4.74 -24.26
C ILE A 81 -6.74 -5.05 -25.24
N LYS A 82 -6.40 -5.66 -26.38
CA LYS A 82 -7.40 -6.26 -27.27
C LYS A 82 -7.99 -7.48 -26.57
N LEU A 83 -9.28 -7.42 -26.28
CA LEU A 83 -10.03 -8.55 -25.77
C LEU A 83 -10.77 -9.25 -26.93
N PRO A 84 -11.23 -10.50 -26.75
CA PRO A 84 -12.08 -11.18 -27.72
C PRO A 84 -13.29 -10.33 -28.13
N GLU A 85 -13.78 -10.52 -29.35
CA GLU A 85 -14.89 -9.75 -29.93
C GLU A 85 -16.10 -9.69 -28.97
N GLY A 86 -16.59 -8.48 -28.71
CA GLY A 86 -17.72 -8.21 -27.80
C GLY A 86 -17.32 -7.68 -26.41
N GLN A 87 -16.03 -7.56 -26.08
CA GLN A 87 -15.57 -7.03 -24.79
C GLN A 87 -14.93 -5.63 -24.89
N GLN A 88 -15.13 -4.78 -23.87
CA GLN A 88 -14.57 -3.43 -23.81
C GLN A 88 -13.04 -3.45 -23.63
N GLU A 89 -12.32 -2.64 -24.42
CA GLU A 89 -10.86 -2.47 -24.33
C GLU A 89 -10.41 -2.05 -22.92
N GLN A 90 -9.40 -2.73 -22.39
CA GLN A 90 -8.77 -2.36 -21.11
C GLN A 90 -7.54 -1.50 -21.35
N PHE A 91 -7.36 -0.50 -20.50
CA PHE A 91 -6.18 0.35 -20.50
C PHE A 91 -5.36 0.04 -19.25
N HIS A 92 -4.11 -0.35 -19.46
CA HIS A 92 -3.18 -0.70 -18.40
C HIS A 92 -1.78 -0.23 -18.78
N CYS A 93 -1.04 0.25 -17.80
CA CYS A 93 0.39 0.48 -17.94
C CYS A 93 1.09 -0.21 -16.79
N ASP A 94 2.07 -1.05 -17.13
CA ASP A 94 3.01 -1.57 -16.16
C ASP A 94 4.44 -1.07 -16.42
N ALA A 95 5.19 -0.90 -15.34
CA ALA A 95 6.60 -0.56 -15.37
C ALA A 95 7.34 -1.24 -14.22
N LEU A 96 8.61 -1.55 -14.44
CA LEU A 96 9.51 -2.00 -13.38
C LEU A 96 10.28 -0.80 -12.84
N LEU A 97 10.13 -0.52 -11.56
CA LEU A 97 10.93 0.44 -10.81
C LEU A 97 12.02 -0.31 -10.05
N ILE A 98 13.26 -0.15 -10.50
CA ILE A 98 14.44 -0.75 -9.86
C ILE A 98 15.05 0.30 -8.92
N VAL A 99 15.20 -0.05 -7.66
CA VAL A 99 15.75 0.83 -6.62
C VAL A 99 16.83 0.14 -5.82
N TYR A 100 17.85 0.89 -5.42
CA TYR A 100 18.86 0.43 -4.47
C TYR A 100 19.32 1.58 -3.57
N LYS A 101 19.91 1.22 -2.43
CA LYS A 101 20.65 2.17 -1.59
C LYS A 101 22.14 1.88 -1.66
N ASP A 102 22.94 2.94 -1.74
CA ASP A 102 24.39 2.82 -1.66
C ASP A 102 24.86 2.53 -0.21
N LYS A 103 26.17 2.59 0.02
CA LYS A 103 26.76 2.34 1.35
C LYS A 103 26.41 3.43 2.37
N GLN A 104 26.09 4.63 1.90
CA GLN A 104 25.67 5.77 2.71
C GLN A 104 24.18 5.73 3.00
N GLY A 105 23.43 4.85 2.33
CA GLY A 105 21.98 4.72 2.47
C GLY A 105 21.19 5.64 1.54
N GLU A 106 21.87 6.30 0.60
CA GLU A 106 21.25 7.19 -0.38
C GLU A 106 20.52 6.37 -1.45
N LEU A 107 19.33 6.86 -1.84
CA LEU A 107 18.45 6.14 -2.75
C LEU A 107 18.78 6.46 -4.21
N TYR A 108 18.87 5.40 -5.03
CA TYR A 108 19.01 5.48 -6.49
C TYR A 108 17.92 4.66 -7.16
N SER A 109 17.42 5.15 -8.29
CA SER A 109 16.32 4.49 -9.01
C SER A 109 16.38 4.65 -10.52
N ALA A 110 15.83 3.69 -11.25
CA ALA A 110 15.51 3.82 -12.66
C ALA A 110 14.31 2.93 -12.99
N THR A 111 13.52 3.32 -14.00
CA THR A 111 12.51 2.43 -14.57
C THR A 111 13.01 1.74 -15.84
N ASP A 112 12.41 0.59 -16.17
CA ASP A 112 12.70 -0.14 -17.41
C ASP A 112 12.54 0.73 -18.67
N PHE A 113 11.51 1.57 -18.74
CA PHE A 113 11.32 2.49 -19.86
C PHE A 113 12.31 3.66 -19.89
N GLU A 114 12.85 4.10 -18.74
CA GLU A 114 13.89 5.14 -18.68
C GLU A 114 15.26 4.62 -19.17
N LEU A 115 15.49 3.31 -19.01
CA LEU A 115 16.68 2.60 -19.46
C LEU A 115 16.61 2.23 -20.96
N GLY A 116 15.41 2.30 -21.54
CA GLY A 116 15.14 2.20 -22.98
C GLY A 116 15.20 0.78 -23.55
N ALA A 117 16.30 0.05 -23.33
CA ALA A 117 16.51 -1.28 -23.87
C ALA A 117 16.43 -2.38 -22.80
N PRO A 118 15.83 -3.56 -23.07
CA PRO A 118 15.78 -4.68 -22.12
C PRO A 118 17.16 -5.09 -21.58
N LYS A 119 18.21 -5.06 -22.42
CA LYS A 119 19.60 -5.30 -21.99
C LYS A 119 20.08 -4.29 -20.95
N SER A 120 19.76 -3.01 -21.12
CA SER A 120 20.08 -1.95 -20.15
C SER A 120 19.36 -2.17 -18.82
N THR A 121 18.09 -2.58 -18.87
CA THR A 121 17.31 -2.98 -17.69
C THR A 121 17.96 -4.13 -16.93
N LEU A 122 18.40 -5.18 -17.63
CA LEU A 122 19.13 -6.29 -16.98
C LEU A 122 20.44 -5.84 -16.35
N ARG A 123 21.22 -5.01 -17.04
CA ARG A 123 22.50 -4.48 -16.55
C ARG A 123 22.30 -3.66 -15.28
N PHE A 124 21.32 -2.74 -15.28
CA PHE A 124 20.97 -1.93 -14.12
C PHE A 124 20.47 -2.79 -12.95
N MET A 125 19.62 -3.78 -13.23
CA MET A 125 19.08 -4.69 -12.22
C MET A 125 20.17 -5.54 -11.56
N ARG A 126 21.13 -6.08 -12.34
CA ARG A 126 22.29 -6.80 -11.80
C ARG A 126 23.16 -5.91 -10.91
N HIS A 127 23.38 -4.66 -11.32
CA HIS A 127 24.10 -3.69 -10.49
C HIS A 127 23.37 -3.41 -9.17
N ALA A 128 22.05 -3.17 -9.22
CA ALA A 128 21.22 -2.97 -8.03
C ALA A 128 21.28 -4.20 -7.11
N PHE A 129 21.22 -5.42 -7.65
CA PHE A 129 21.30 -6.66 -6.87
C PHE A 129 22.65 -6.91 -6.20
N ALA A 130 23.73 -6.26 -6.65
CA ALA A 130 25.02 -6.28 -5.96
C ALA A 130 25.01 -5.45 -4.67
N HIS A 131 24.02 -4.57 -4.48
CA HIS A 131 23.91 -3.73 -3.29
C HIS A 131 23.14 -4.47 -2.18
N LYS A 132 23.48 -4.19 -0.92
CA LYS A 132 22.84 -4.85 0.24
C LYS A 132 21.34 -4.56 0.31
N HIS A 133 20.96 -3.32 0.00
CA HIS A 133 19.58 -2.85 0.08
C HIS A 133 19.08 -2.54 -1.33
N HIS A 134 18.25 -3.41 -1.88
CA HIS A 134 17.65 -3.25 -3.20
C HIS A 134 16.23 -3.78 -3.22
N ARG A 135 15.41 -3.20 -4.09
CA ARG A 135 14.07 -3.68 -4.41
C ARG A 135 13.81 -3.48 -5.90
N VAL A 136 12.97 -4.33 -6.47
CA VAL A 136 12.33 -4.08 -7.76
C VAL A 136 10.84 -4.14 -7.55
N PHE A 137 10.17 -3.04 -7.87
CA PHE A 137 8.74 -2.90 -7.77
C PHE A 137 8.09 -2.96 -9.15
N LYS A 138 7.01 -3.72 -9.28
CA LYS A 138 6.09 -3.62 -10.42
C LYS A 138 5.05 -2.56 -10.10
N LEU A 139 4.94 -1.55 -10.94
CA LEU A 139 3.94 -0.48 -10.85
C LEU A 139 2.84 -0.77 -11.86
N ASN A 140 1.65 -1.15 -11.41
CA ASN A 140 0.47 -1.32 -12.27
C ASN A 140 -0.41 -0.09 -12.17
N VAL A 141 -0.43 0.75 -13.21
CA VAL A 141 -1.06 2.07 -13.22
C VAL A 141 -2.28 2.07 -14.11
N HIS A 142 -3.39 2.59 -13.58
CA HIS A 142 -4.66 2.65 -14.28
C HIS A 142 -5.34 3.99 -14.06
N PRO A 143 -5.97 4.55 -15.11
CA PRO A 143 -6.81 5.73 -14.96
C PRO A 143 -8.04 5.40 -14.13
N LEU A 144 -8.54 6.37 -13.38
CA LEU A 144 -9.73 6.20 -12.57
C LEU A 144 -10.95 6.07 -13.50
N ARG A 145 -11.59 4.89 -13.50
CA ARG A 145 -12.77 4.61 -14.34
C ARG A 145 -14.07 4.75 -13.57
N ASN A 146 -14.04 4.30 -12.32
CA ASN A 146 -15.14 4.38 -11.39
C ASN A 146 -14.79 5.48 -10.39
N PRO A 147 -15.19 6.74 -10.64
CA PRO A 147 -14.99 7.79 -9.66
C PRO A 147 -15.77 7.46 -8.39
N LEU A 148 -15.35 8.07 -7.29
CA LEU A 148 -16.01 7.90 -6.00
C LEU A 148 -17.51 8.22 -6.12
N ASN A 149 -18.36 7.24 -5.77
CA ASN A 149 -19.80 7.43 -5.75
C ASN A 149 -20.17 8.50 -4.71
N ILE A 150 -20.87 9.56 -5.14
CA ILE A 150 -21.18 10.72 -4.30
C ILE A 150 -21.98 10.32 -3.07
N SER A 151 -23.06 9.55 -3.22
CA SER A 151 -23.90 9.12 -2.10
C SER A 151 -23.12 8.27 -1.10
N LYS A 152 -22.23 7.39 -1.57
CA LYS A 152 -21.35 6.60 -0.69
C LYS A 152 -20.30 7.48 -0.01
N ALA A 153 -19.75 8.48 -0.71
CA ALA A 153 -18.83 9.45 -0.14
C ALA A 153 -19.49 10.24 1.01
N GLU A 154 -20.69 10.76 0.78
CA GLU A 154 -21.49 11.50 1.76
C GLU A 154 -21.74 10.66 3.02
N LEU A 155 -22.09 9.38 2.86
CA LEU A 155 -22.25 8.45 3.98
C LEU A 155 -20.94 8.23 4.75
N LEU A 156 -19.80 8.13 4.06
CA LEU A 156 -18.49 7.94 4.68
C LEU A 156 -18.01 9.19 5.44
N VAL A 157 -18.35 10.39 4.95
CA VAL A 157 -17.97 11.65 5.60
C VAL A 157 -18.99 12.17 6.60
N ALA A 158 -20.18 11.56 6.73
CA ALA A 158 -21.27 12.07 7.57
C ALA A 158 -20.80 12.43 9.00
N ALA A 159 -20.06 11.53 9.65
CA ALA A 159 -19.52 11.77 11.00
C ALA A 159 -18.54 12.96 11.06
N LEU A 160 -17.76 13.19 10.00
CA LEU A 160 -16.88 14.35 9.89
C LEU A 160 -17.68 15.62 9.59
N ALA A 161 -18.67 15.56 8.70
CA ALA A 161 -19.53 16.68 8.31
C ALA A 161 -20.33 17.24 9.50
N HIS A 162 -20.78 16.36 10.41
CA HIS A 162 -21.41 16.77 11.67
C HIS A 162 -20.48 17.59 12.58
N LYS A 163 -19.16 17.39 12.49
CA LYS A 163 -18.15 18.12 13.29
C LYS A 163 -17.55 19.32 12.56
N SER A 164 -17.37 19.20 11.24
CA SER A 164 -16.81 20.23 10.36
C SER A 164 -17.17 19.95 8.91
N LEU A 165 -18.19 20.65 8.40
CA LEU A 165 -18.56 20.62 7.00
C LEU A 165 -17.42 21.06 6.05
N PRO A 166 -16.62 22.10 6.35
CA PRO A 166 -15.49 22.49 5.51
C PRO A 166 -14.44 21.39 5.33
N GLU A 167 -14.08 20.67 6.40
CA GLU A 167 -13.10 19.57 6.31
C GLU A 167 -13.67 18.37 5.53
N ALA A 168 -14.96 18.07 5.70
CA ALA A 168 -15.63 17.04 4.90
C ALA A 168 -15.60 17.37 3.40
N HIS A 169 -15.93 18.61 3.01
CA HIS A 169 -15.87 19.06 1.62
C HIS A 169 -14.45 19.03 1.06
N LYS A 170 -13.46 19.47 1.84
CA LYS A 170 -12.05 19.43 1.44
C LYS A 170 -11.59 18.00 1.17
N LEU A 171 -12.00 17.05 2.00
CA LEU A 171 -11.63 15.65 1.84
C LEU A 171 -12.30 15.00 0.62
N ILE A 172 -13.60 15.28 0.39
CA ILE A 172 -14.31 14.86 -0.83
C ILE A 172 -13.63 15.44 -2.07
N ALA A 173 -13.30 16.74 -2.08
CA ALA A 173 -12.63 17.39 -3.19
C ALA A 173 -11.24 16.79 -3.46
N HIS A 174 -10.47 16.46 -2.41
CA HIS A 174 -9.20 15.75 -2.54
C HIS A 174 -9.39 14.40 -3.23
N CYS A 175 -10.35 13.59 -2.79
CA CYS A 175 -10.62 12.29 -3.40
C CYS A 175 -11.14 12.40 -4.85
N HIS A 176 -11.94 13.42 -5.18
CA HIS A 176 -12.35 13.69 -6.56
C HIS A 176 -11.21 14.18 -7.46
N SER A 177 -10.14 14.75 -6.90
CA SER A 177 -8.97 15.17 -7.67
C SER A 177 -8.05 14.01 -8.10
N ILE A 178 -8.30 12.81 -7.57
CA ILE A 178 -7.59 11.59 -7.96
C ILE A 178 -8.03 11.22 -9.38
N ALA A 179 -7.06 11.11 -10.28
CA ALA A 179 -7.23 10.81 -11.69
C ALA A 179 -6.77 9.39 -12.06
N GLY A 180 -6.05 8.71 -11.17
CA GLY A 180 -5.60 7.33 -11.39
C GLY A 180 -5.11 6.67 -10.11
N ILE A 181 -4.97 5.35 -10.15
CA ILE A 181 -4.45 4.54 -9.06
C ILE A 181 -3.33 3.67 -9.62
N ALA A 182 -2.24 3.55 -8.87
CA ALA A 182 -1.20 2.59 -9.14
C ALA A 182 -1.04 1.61 -7.98
N LEU A 183 -0.88 0.33 -8.28
CA LEU A 183 -0.48 -0.68 -7.30
C LEU A 183 1.00 -0.96 -7.44
N MET A 184 1.76 -0.70 -6.37
CA MET A 184 3.18 -1.01 -6.28
C MET A 184 3.38 -2.33 -5.55
N SER A 185 3.85 -3.35 -6.28
CA SER A 185 4.10 -4.69 -5.74
C SER A 185 5.58 -5.04 -5.79
N ASP A 186 6.15 -5.59 -4.73
CA ASP A 186 7.53 -6.11 -4.76
C ASP A 186 7.60 -7.33 -5.69
N VAL A 187 8.50 -7.32 -6.66
CA VAL A 187 8.80 -8.45 -7.58
C VAL A 187 10.29 -8.83 -7.57
N THR A 188 11.03 -8.39 -6.54
CA THR A 188 12.48 -8.57 -6.41
C THR A 188 12.90 -10.03 -6.54
N ASP A 189 12.33 -10.92 -5.74
CA ASP A 189 12.74 -12.33 -5.71
C ASP A 189 12.32 -13.09 -6.96
N HIS A 190 11.19 -12.71 -7.56
CA HIS A 190 10.74 -13.22 -8.85
C HIS A 190 11.78 -12.94 -9.94
N LEU A 191 12.19 -11.67 -10.07
CA LEU A 191 13.16 -11.26 -11.09
C LEU A 191 14.56 -11.82 -10.82
N LYS A 192 14.98 -11.94 -9.54
CA LYS A 192 16.21 -12.68 -9.20
C LYS A 192 16.18 -14.12 -9.68
N ASN A 193 15.04 -14.80 -9.56
CA ASN A 193 14.90 -16.18 -9.99
C ASN A 193 14.86 -16.30 -11.52
N LEU A 194 14.26 -15.34 -12.23
CA LEU A 194 14.32 -15.28 -13.70
C LEU A 194 15.73 -14.99 -14.21
N LEU A 195 16.49 -14.11 -13.54
CA LEU A 195 17.90 -13.84 -13.88
C LEU A 195 18.81 -15.08 -13.78
N LYS A 196 18.47 -16.06 -12.95
CA LYS A 196 19.21 -17.33 -12.87
C LYS A 196 18.98 -18.22 -14.09
N LEU A 197 17.91 -17.98 -14.86
CA LEU A 197 17.62 -18.71 -16.09
C LEU A 197 18.42 -18.18 -17.29
N THR A 198 18.87 -16.93 -17.24
CA THR A 198 19.72 -16.35 -18.29
C THR A 198 21.18 -16.77 -18.08
N PRO A 199 21.87 -17.32 -19.10
CA PRO A 199 23.27 -17.74 -18.97
C PRO A 199 24.17 -16.59 -18.50
N GLN A 200 25.01 -16.83 -17.49
CA GLN A 200 26.02 -15.87 -17.02
C GLN A 200 27.03 -15.50 -18.13
N ALA A 201 27.30 -16.42 -19.06
CA ALA A 201 28.26 -16.25 -20.15
C ALA A 201 27.77 -15.33 -21.29
N ALA A 202 26.47 -15.00 -21.36
CA ALA A 202 25.90 -14.21 -22.46
C ALA A 202 26.06 -12.69 -22.29
N ILE A 203 26.60 -12.23 -21.15
CA ILE A 203 26.71 -10.80 -20.84
C ILE A 203 28.03 -10.63 -20.07
N GLN A 204 29.05 -10.04 -20.72
CA GLN A 204 30.30 -9.62 -20.09
C GLN A 204 30.00 -8.74 -18.87
N ALA A 205 31.00 -8.49 -18.02
CA ALA A 205 30.92 -7.48 -16.97
C ALA A 205 30.67 -6.09 -17.62
N ASP A 206 29.43 -5.81 -17.98
CA ASP A 206 29.09 -4.65 -18.80
C ASP A 206 29.28 -3.41 -17.93
N LYS A 207 30.31 -2.62 -18.27
CA LYS A 207 30.49 -1.25 -17.77
C LYS A 207 29.13 -0.58 -17.71
N ILE A 208 28.64 -0.19 -16.54
CA ILE A 208 27.31 0.44 -16.37
C ILE A 208 27.39 1.97 -16.46
N ASP A 209 28.57 2.51 -16.77
CA ASP A 209 28.89 3.94 -16.68
C ASP A 209 28.09 4.81 -17.65
N ASP A 210 27.55 4.20 -18.71
CA ASP A 210 26.65 4.79 -19.71
C ASP A 210 25.19 4.90 -19.22
N LEU A 211 24.80 4.11 -18.21
CA LEU A 211 23.43 4.07 -17.74
C LEU A 211 23.09 5.28 -16.88
N LEU A 212 21.84 5.72 -17.01
CA LEU A 212 21.28 6.83 -16.25
C LEU A 212 20.45 6.32 -15.08
N CYS A 213 20.56 7.00 -13.95
CA CYS A 213 19.71 6.78 -12.80
C CYS A 213 19.27 8.11 -12.20
N TRP A 214 18.27 8.04 -11.34
CA TRP A 214 17.80 9.13 -10.52
C TRP A 214 18.29 8.96 -9.10
N HIS A 215 18.75 10.07 -8.53
CA HIS A 215 19.07 10.21 -7.12
C HIS A 215 18.39 11.50 -6.65
N GLN A 216 17.46 11.36 -5.70
CA GLN A 216 16.59 12.45 -5.28
C GLN A 216 15.93 13.13 -6.51
N ASN A 217 16.20 14.42 -6.71
CA ASN A 217 15.68 15.22 -7.80
C ASN A 217 16.67 15.43 -8.95
N LYS A 218 17.76 14.65 -9.00
CA LYS A 218 18.84 14.74 -9.99
C LYS A 218 18.92 13.49 -10.84
N ARG A 219 19.19 13.66 -12.13
CA ARG A 219 19.51 12.58 -13.05
C ARG A 219 21.03 12.49 -13.23
N LEU A 220 21.59 11.30 -12.99
CA LEU A 220 23.04 11.04 -12.91
C LEU A 220 23.43 9.92 -13.88
N ARG A 221 24.70 9.88 -14.27
CA ARG A 221 25.32 8.67 -14.86
C ARG A 221 25.93 7.84 -13.76
N ILE A 222 25.78 6.52 -13.80
CA ILE A 222 26.31 5.65 -12.73
C ILE A 222 27.84 5.75 -12.61
N GLY A 223 28.55 5.93 -13.72
CA GLY A 223 30.01 6.10 -13.71
C GLY A 223 30.48 7.47 -13.21
N ASN A 224 29.58 8.43 -13.02
CA ASN A 224 29.89 9.78 -12.54
C ASN A 224 28.70 10.34 -11.73
N LEU A 225 28.54 9.84 -10.50
CA LEU A 225 27.46 10.22 -9.60
C LEU A 225 27.58 11.64 -9.02
N SER A 226 28.70 12.33 -9.24
CA SER A 226 28.92 13.69 -8.70
C SER A 226 28.39 14.81 -9.62
N THR A 227 28.12 14.54 -10.89
CA THR A 227 27.72 15.58 -11.87
C THR A 227 26.27 15.39 -12.36
N PRO A 228 25.33 16.26 -11.96
CA PRO A 228 23.95 16.18 -12.43
C PRO A 228 23.82 16.57 -13.91
N LEU A 229 23.01 15.81 -14.65
CA LEU A 229 22.78 16.03 -16.08
C LEU A 229 21.70 17.09 -16.37
N THR A 230 20.86 17.41 -15.39
CA THR A 230 19.75 18.36 -15.50
C THR A 230 19.59 19.17 -14.21
N GLN A 231 18.93 20.32 -14.30
CA GLN A 231 18.59 21.14 -13.14
C GLN A 231 17.71 20.36 -12.14
N CYS A 232 17.95 20.59 -10.84
CA CYS A 232 17.23 19.97 -9.74
C CYS A 232 15.70 20.15 -9.86
N LEU A 233 14.95 19.04 -9.79
CA LEU A 233 13.48 19.09 -9.84
C LEU A 233 12.85 19.43 -8.49
N ARG A 234 11.70 20.09 -8.50
CA ARG A 234 10.84 20.19 -7.31
C ARG A 234 9.96 18.94 -7.25
N LEU A 235 10.09 18.18 -6.17
CA LEU A 235 9.35 16.93 -5.97
C LEU A 235 8.16 17.16 -5.05
N ALA A 236 7.04 16.49 -5.35
CA ALA A 236 5.86 16.51 -4.50
C ALA A 236 6.06 15.63 -3.26
N THR A 237 5.44 16.00 -2.14
CA THR A 237 5.41 15.20 -0.92
C THR A 237 4.03 14.55 -0.77
N PRO A 238 3.89 13.24 -1.02
CA PRO A 238 2.61 12.58 -0.94
C PRO A 238 2.16 12.37 0.50
N ASP A 239 0.86 12.42 0.74
CA ASP A 239 0.25 12.14 2.04
C ASP A 239 0.24 10.63 2.31
N ILE A 240 0.57 10.23 3.54
CA ILE A 240 0.48 8.83 3.95
C ILE A 240 -0.91 8.58 4.54
N VAL A 241 -1.67 7.68 3.92
CA VAL A 241 -3.01 7.28 4.36
C VAL A 241 -2.94 5.88 4.95
N ARG A 242 -3.23 5.74 6.25
CA ARG A 242 -3.11 4.46 6.95
C ARG A 242 -4.47 3.77 6.98
N PHE A 243 -4.56 2.60 6.36
CA PHE A 243 -5.78 1.78 6.33
C PHE A 243 -5.88 0.98 7.61
N HIS A 244 -7.13 0.77 8.06
CA HIS A 244 -7.45 -0.03 9.25
C HIS A 244 -6.66 0.35 10.50
N HIS A 245 -6.13 1.58 10.56
CA HIS A 245 -5.45 2.07 11.75
C HIS A 245 -6.53 2.52 12.73
N PRO A 246 -6.74 1.80 13.86
CA PRO A 246 -7.69 2.27 14.85
C PRO A 246 -7.23 3.64 15.33
N PRO A 247 -8.16 4.60 15.55
CA PRO A 247 -7.78 5.86 16.15
C PRO A 247 -7.06 5.53 17.47
N PRO A 248 -5.80 5.95 17.63
CA PRO A 248 -4.97 5.48 18.75
C PRO A 248 -5.46 5.99 20.11
N ARG A 249 -6.50 6.82 20.13
CA ARG A 249 -6.93 7.59 21.29
C ARG A 249 -8.22 7.02 21.86
N ARG A 250 -8.20 6.76 23.17
CA ARG A 250 -9.39 6.41 23.96
C ARG A 250 -10.22 7.64 24.37
N GLN A 251 -9.66 8.84 24.23
CA GLN A 251 -10.25 10.10 24.68
C GLN A 251 -10.10 11.19 23.61
N ALA A 252 -11.06 12.13 23.60
CA ALA A 252 -11.02 13.30 22.74
C ALA A 252 -9.83 14.21 23.08
N ARG A 253 -9.29 14.87 22.06
CA ARG A 253 -8.29 15.94 22.22
C ARG A 253 -8.90 17.26 21.78
N TYR A 254 -8.40 18.33 22.39
CA TYR A 254 -8.84 19.68 22.12
C TYR A 254 -7.65 20.52 21.68
N LEU A 255 -7.87 21.37 20.67
CA LEU A 255 -6.86 22.31 20.22
C LEU A 255 -6.71 23.40 21.28
N ALA A 256 -5.51 23.52 21.83
CA ALA A 256 -5.18 24.56 22.79
C ALA A 256 -3.75 25.00 22.54
N LYS A 257 -3.55 26.31 22.42
CA LYS A 257 -2.22 26.92 22.24
C LYS A 257 -1.81 27.57 23.55
N LEU A 258 -1.07 26.83 24.36
CA LEU A 258 -0.54 27.27 25.64
C LEU A 258 0.99 27.21 25.58
N PRO A 259 1.69 28.26 26.04
CA PRO A 259 3.14 28.21 26.19
C PRO A 259 3.51 27.19 27.26
N VAL A 260 4.52 26.36 26.98
CA VAL A 260 5.01 25.33 27.89
C VAL A 260 6.53 25.35 27.96
N ALA A 261 7.07 25.03 29.13
CA ALA A 261 8.47 24.72 29.33
C ALA A 261 8.63 23.21 29.52
N ILE A 262 9.53 22.60 28.77
CA ILE A 262 9.82 21.18 28.77
C ILE A 262 11.19 21.02 29.42
N ILE A 263 11.31 20.16 30.42
CA ILE A 263 12.58 19.85 31.07
C ILE A 263 12.86 18.38 30.80
N PHE A 264 13.98 18.09 30.13
CA PHE A 264 14.49 16.72 30.01
C PHE A 264 15.36 16.42 31.22
N ASP A 265 15.15 15.28 31.88
CA ASP A 265 15.93 14.93 33.07
C ASP A 265 17.39 14.63 32.74
N THR A 266 17.67 14.02 31.58
CA THR A 266 19.02 13.61 31.16
C THR A 266 19.26 13.71 29.65
N PRO A 267 20.25 14.52 29.18
CA PRO A 267 20.91 15.60 29.91
C PRO A 267 19.90 16.69 30.30
N THR A 268 20.11 17.33 31.44
CA THR A 268 19.25 18.42 31.92
C THR A 268 19.26 19.57 30.92
N ARG A 269 18.17 19.68 30.15
CA ARG A 269 17.97 20.74 29.15
C ARG A 269 16.51 21.17 29.19
N SER A 270 16.30 22.48 29.17
CA SER A 270 14.99 23.07 29.02
C SER A 270 14.76 23.51 27.58
N TYR A 271 13.54 23.31 27.12
CA TYR A 271 13.05 23.78 25.83
C TYR A 271 11.73 24.50 26.03
N THR A 272 11.47 25.52 25.23
CA THR A 272 10.16 26.16 25.16
C THR A 272 9.36 25.58 24.01
N GLY A 273 8.05 25.53 24.20
CA GLY A 273 7.16 25.11 23.15
C GLY A 273 5.76 25.67 23.30
N MET A 274 4.92 25.33 22.34
CA MET A 274 3.50 25.62 22.37
C MET A 274 2.74 24.30 22.27
N THR A 275 1.71 24.14 23.11
CA THR A 275 0.77 23.04 22.89
C THR A 275 0.05 23.22 21.55
N LEU A 276 -0.15 22.11 20.85
CA LEU A 276 -0.99 22.01 19.67
C LEU A 276 -2.34 21.41 20.03
N ASP A 277 -2.33 20.40 20.90
CA ASP A 277 -3.52 19.77 21.45
C ASP A 277 -3.30 19.23 22.87
N ILE A 278 -4.41 19.10 23.61
CA ILE A 278 -4.47 18.66 25.01
C ILE A 278 -5.56 17.59 25.15
N SER A 279 -5.26 16.57 25.96
CA SER A 279 -6.21 15.61 26.53
C SER A 279 -5.90 15.41 28.01
N VAL A 280 -6.79 14.73 28.72
CA VAL A 280 -6.54 14.29 30.09
C VAL A 280 -5.21 13.52 30.19
N ASP A 281 -4.97 12.56 29.29
CA ASP A 281 -3.80 11.66 29.36
C ASP A 281 -2.57 12.10 28.55
N GLY A 282 -2.59 13.25 27.88
CA GLY A 282 -1.47 13.59 26.99
C GLY A 282 -1.54 14.95 26.32
N LEU A 283 -0.40 15.37 25.82
CA LEU A 283 -0.18 16.64 25.14
C LEU A 283 0.48 16.41 23.78
N ARG A 284 0.31 17.35 22.86
CA ARG A 284 1.19 17.47 21.70
C ARG A 284 1.76 18.87 21.69
N ILE A 285 3.06 18.98 21.53
CA ILE A 285 3.77 20.26 21.65
C ILE A 285 4.70 20.45 20.46
N VAL A 286 4.75 21.68 19.95
CA VAL A 286 5.77 22.11 19.00
C VAL A 286 6.88 22.80 19.78
N ILE A 287 8.12 22.41 19.53
CA ILE A 287 9.32 23.01 20.13
C ILE A 287 9.91 23.97 19.11
N ASP A 288 10.17 25.19 19.55
CA ASP A 288 11.00 26.15 18.83
C ASP A 288 12.43 26.12 19.43
N GLU A 289 13.45 26.09 18.58
CA GLU A 289 14.82 26.36 19.01
C GLU A 289 14.95 27.88 19.21
N LEU A 290 15.30 28.31 20.44
CA LEU A 290 15.44 29.68 20.94
C LEU A 290 14.16 30.44 21.32
N LEU A 291 13.88 30.52 22.64
CA LEU A 291 13.82 31.79 23.40
C LEU A 291 13.71 31.51 24.92
N GLU A 292 14.43 32.25 25.75
CA GLU A 292 14.15 32.35 27.20
C GLU A 292 12.99 33.33 27.41
N LEU A 293 11.92 32.91 28.10
CA LEU A 293 10.85 33.81 28.53
C LEU A 293 10.43 33.55 29.98
N SER A 294 10.40 34.67 30.71
CA SER A 294 10.07 34.87 32.11
C SER A 294 8.59 34.60 32.45
N GLN A 295 8.38 34.01 33.63
CA GLN A 295 7.08 33.59 34.17
C GLN A 295 6.14 34.77 34.48
N THR A 296 4.87 34.65 34.09
CA THR A 296 3.77 35.36 34.75
C THR A 296 2.52 34.49 34.80
N GLY A 297 1.96 34.31 36.00
CA GLY A 297 0.59 33.80 36.20
C GLY A 297 0.45 32.86 37.39
N LYS A 298 -0.01 33.38 38.54
CA LYS A 298 -0.48 32.56 39.68
C LYS A 298 -1.87 32.00 39.38
N ARG A 299 -2.00 30.68 39.30
CA ARG A 299 -2.99 29.81 40.01
C ARG A 299 -2.85 28.38 39.47
N PHE A 300 -2.78 27.43 40.42
CA PHE A 300 -2.41 26.01 40.30
C PHE A 300 -0.90 25.76 40.09
N ASN A 301 -0.25 25.14 41.08
CA ASN A 301 1.16 24.74 41.00
C ASN A 301 1.27 23.39 40.27
N ILE A 302 1.20 23.45 38.94
CA ILE A 302 1.29 22.28 38.05
C ILE A 302 2.65 22.30 37.35
N SER A 303 3.69 22.69 38.08
CA SER A 303 4.96 23.13 37.51
C SER A 303 5.81 21.99 36.95
N GLN A 304 5.51 20.72 37.28
CA GLN A 304 6.32 19.56 36.90
C GLN A 304 5.46 18.29 36.73
N ILE A 305 4.70 18.19 35.63
CA ILE A 305 3.99 16.94 35.30
C ILE A 305 4.93 16.04 34.50
N PRO A 306 5.17 14.79 34.92
CA PRO A 306 6.02 13.86 34.18
C PRO A 306 5.30 13.32 32.93
N TYR A 307 5.99 13.35 31.80
CA TYR A 307 5.53 12.79 30.52
C TYR A 307 6.57 11.83 29.93
N GLU A 308 6.09 10.87 29.16
CA GLU A 308 6.86 10.05 28.24
C GLU A 308 6.69 10.55 26.81
N VAL A 309 7.79 10.63 26.08
CA VAL A 309 7.77 10.93 24.65
C VAL A 309 7.30 9.68 23.91
N MET A 310 6.10 9.74 23.35
CA MET A 310 5.52 8.65 22.57
C MET A 310 5.97 8.69 21.11
N ASN A 311 6.10 9.90 20.56
CA ASN A 311 6.60 10.10 19.21
C ASN A 311 7.26 11.47 19.04
N VAL A 312 8.13 11.54 18.03
CA VAL A 312 8.79 12.77 17.58
C VAL A 312 8.52 12.91 16.09
N THR A 313 8.03 14.06 15.65
CA THR A 313 7.77 14.34 14.24
C THR A 313 8.44 15.65 13.84
N TYR A 314 9.23 15.62 12.77
CA TYR A 314 9.85 16.82 12.20
C TYR A 314 8.97 17.35 11.08
N MET A 315 8.40 18.55 11.24
CA MET A 315 7.59 19.21 10.21
C MET A 315 8.04 20.65 10.04
N ASN A 316 8.32 21.09 8.81
CA ASN A 316 8.64 22.48 8.48
C ASN A 316 9.74 23.12 9.37
N HIS A 317 10.84 22.40 9.62
CA HIS A 317 11.92 22.81 10.53
C HIS A 317 11.54 22.93 12.01
N GLN A 318 10.35 22.47 12.41
CA GLN A 318 9.93 22.40 13.80
C GLN A 318 9.89 20.94 14.28
N THR A 319 10.22 20.75 15.55
CA THR A 319 10.11 19.45 16.22
C THR A 319 8.79 19.40 16.97
N VAL A 320 7.95 18.42 16.64
CA VAL A 320 6.69 18.19 17.34
C VAL A 320 6.80 16.91 18.18
N LEU A 321 6.56 17.03 19.48
CA LEU A 321 6.53 15.89 20.41
C LEU A 321 5.08 15.50 20.72
N GLY A 322 4.79 14.21 20.63
CA GLY A 322 3.61 13.60 21.24
C GLY A 322 3.99 13.07 22.61
N LEU A 323 3.31 13.56 23.64
CA LEU A 323 3.59 13.24 25.04
C LEU A 323 2.43 12.45 25.65
N HIS A 324 2.74 11.40 26.39
CA HIS A 324 1.80 10.68 27.24
C HIS A 324 2.17 10.90 28.71
N ARG A 325 1.19 11.25 29.52
CA ARG A 325 1.44 11.53 30.94
C ARG A 325 1.79 10.24 31.67
N LYS A 326 2.86 10.24 32.47
CA LYS A 326 3.16 9.12 33.37
C LYS A 326 2.11 9.08 34.47
N ARG A 327 1.52 7.92 34.73
CA ARG A 327 0.61 7.70 35.86
C ARG A 327 1.44 7.26 37.05
N GLU A 328 1.80 8.20 37.91
CA GLU A 328 2.40 7.93 39.22
C GLU A 328 1.30 7.68 40.27
N GLU A 329 1.66 7.13 41.44
CA GLU A 329 0.70 6.73 42.49
C GLU A 329 -0.23 7.88 42.96
N ASP A 330 0.19 9.14 42.81
CA ASP A 330 -0.61 10.34 43.12
C ASP A 330 -1.25 11.01 41.88
N GLY A 331 -1.16 10.44 40.67
CA GLY A 331 -1.51 11.12 39.41
C GLY A 331 -3.00 11.49 39.18
N GLU A 332 -3.90 11.07 40.08
CA GLU A 332 -5.35 11.27 39.93
C GLU A 332 -5.78 12.73 40.08
N HIS A 333 -5.09 13.52 40.92
CA HIS A 333 -5.37 14.97 41.05
C HIS A 333 -5.02 15.74 39.78
N VAL A 334 -3.95 15.34 39.07
CA VAL A 334 -3.56 15.92 37.78
C VAL A 334 -4.55 15.52 36.69
N ALA A 335 -5.03 14.27 36.69
CA ALA A 335 -6.08 13.82 35.77
C ALA A 335 -7.34 14.67 35.94
N ARG A 336 -7.82 14.80 37.17
CA ARG A 336 -8.98 15.62 37.51
C ARG A 336 -8.79 17.10 37.12
N PHE A 337 -7.59 17.65 37.32
CA PHE A 337 -7.30 19.00 36.85
C PHE A 337 -7.50 19.16 35.34
N PHE A 338 -6.98 18.24 34.53
CA PHE A 338 -7.16 18.33 33.07
C PHE A 338 -8.61 18.06 32.66
N GLU A 339 -9.32 17.18 33.36
CA GLU A 339 -10.76 16.99 33.16
C GLU A 339 -11.51 18.30 33.42
N GLU A 340 -11.32 18.91 34.59
CA GLU A 340 -11.93 20.20 34.95
C GLU A 340 -11.53 21.33 34.00
N LEU A 341 -10.25 21.41 33.60
CA LEU A 341 -9.76 22.42 32.66
C LEU A 341 -10.43 22.27 31.30
N ILE A 342 -10.55 21.04 30.81
CA ILE A 342 -11.20 20.73 29.53
C ILE A 342 -12.69 21.01 29.64
N GLU A 343 -13.37 20.56 30.69
CA GLU A 343 -14.81 20.78 30.91
C GLU A 343 -15.15 22.28 31.00
N LEU A 344 -14.41 23.03 31.82
CA LEU A 344 -14.61 24.46 32.02
C LEU A 344 -14.41 25.27 30.73
N ASN A 345 -13.57 24.78 29.83
CA ASN A 345 -13.25 25.46 28.57
C ASN A 345 -13.81 24.75 27.33
N HIS A 346 -14.65 23.72 27.50
CA HIS A 346 -15.07 22.84 26.41
C HIS A 346 -15.78 23.62 25.29
N GLU A 347 -16.58 24.62 25.64
CA GLU A 347 -17.27 25.48 24.68
C GLU A 347 -16.32 26.36 23.85
N LYS A 348 -15.13 26.67 24.40
CA LYS A 348 -14.11 27.52 23.75
C LYS A 348 -13.01 26.71 23.08
N LEU A 349 -12.90 25.43 23.39
CA LEU A 349 -11.84 24.54 22.93
C LEU A 349 -12.30 23.76 21.69
N PRO A 350 -11.76 24.07 20.49
CA PRO A 350 -12.11 23.34 19.30
C PRO A 350 -11.68 21.87 19.42
N SER A 351 -12.58 20.93 19.13
CA SER A 351 -12.24 19.52 19.05
C SER A 351 -11.15 19.27 18.00
N CYS A 352 -10.13 18.49 18.35
CA CYS A 352 -9.12 18.04 17.41
C CYS A 352 -9.73 16.98 16.49
N LEU A 353 -9.92 17.33 15.21
CA LEU A 353 -10.56 16.46 14.22
C LEU A 353 -9.60 15.50 13.52
N ARG A 354 -8.30 15.52 13.86
CA ARG A 354 -7.26 14.78 13.13
C ARG A 354 -7.61 13.29 12.96
N ASP A 355 -7.94 12.61 14.05
CA ASP A 355 -8.20 11.16 13.99
C ASP A 355 -9.45 10.84 13.16
N VAL A 356 -10.46 11.71 13.21
CA VAL A 356 -11.68 11.59 12.39
C VAL A 356 -11.35 11.82 10.92
N ILE A 357 -10.57 12.85 10.59
CA ILE A 357 -10.13 13.15 9.22
C ILE A 357 -9.28 12.00 8.67
N GLU A 358 -8.32 11.49 9.44
CA GLU A 358 -7.45 10.38 9.04
C GLU A 358 -8.27 9.11 8.79
N THR A 359 -9.19 8.77 9.69
CA THR A 359 -10.07 7.60 9.56
C THR A 359 -11.01 7.74 8.34
N THR A 360 -11.66 8.89 8.19
CA THR A 360 -12.53 9.16 7.03
C THR A 360 -11.74 9.14 5.72
N SER A 361 -10.54 9.71 5.71
CA SER A 361 -9.65 9.70 4.55
C SER A 361 -9.29 8.28 4.16
N ALA A 362 -8.89 7.44 5.11
CA ALA A 362 -8.59 6.03 4.86
C ALA A 362 -9.77 5.31 4.18
N ARG A 363 -11.00 5.47 4.72
CA ARG A 363 -12.19 4.82 4.14
C ARG A 363 -12.51 5.28 2.72
N LEU A 364 -12.32 6.55 2.39
CA LEU A 364 -12.53 7.07 1.04
C LEU A 364 -11.49 6.53 0.05
N HIS A 365 -10.23 6.42 0.48
CA HIS A 365 -9.16 5.83 -0.34
C HIS A 365 -9.37 4.32 -0.54
N GLU A 366 -9.77 3.58 0.50
CA GLU A 366 -10.16 2.17 0.41
C GLU A 366 -11.31 1.97 -0.60
N GLU A 367 -12.29 2.87 -0.60
CA GLU A 367 -13.39 2.84 -1.56
C GLU A 367 -12.92 3.04 -3.01
N LEU A 368 -12.12 4.09 -3.24
CA LEU A 368 -11.55 4.38 -4.55
C LEU A 368 -10.72 3.21 -5.08
N LEU A 369 -9.88 2.62 -4.23
CA LEU A 369 -9.06 1.46 -4.56
C LEU A 369 -9.93 0.29 -5.00
N CYS A 370 -10.92 -0.10 -4.18
CA CYS A 370 -11.72 -1.30 -4.45
C CYS A 370 -12.64 -1.15 -5.66
N ALA A 371 -13.10 0.07 -5.95
CA ALA A 371 -13.84 0.36 -7.18
C ALA A 371 -12.97 0.26 -8.44
N ASN A 372 -11.64 0.34 -8.32
CA ASN A 372 -10.69 0.38 -9.43
C ASN A 372 -9.56 -0.66 -9.32
N LEU A 373 -9.85 -1.83 -8.73
CA LEU A 373 -8.91 -2.96 -8.67
C LEU A 373 -8.48 -3.45 -10.04
N VAL A 374 -7.20 -3.80 -10.12
CA VAL A 374 -6.52 -4.26 -11.34
C VAL A 374 -5.85 -5.61 -11.13
N THR A 375 -5.65 -5.98 -9.87
CA THR A 375 -5.30 -7.33 -9.44
C THR A 375 -6.57 -8.17 -9.26
N LEU A 376 -6.40 -9.47 -9.05
CA LEU A 376 -7.50 -10.38 -8.74
C LEU A 376 -7.33 -10.93 -7.32
N PRO A 377 -8.08 -10.39 -6.32
CA PRO A 377 -8.06 -10.91 -4.96
C PRO A 377 -8.83 -12.23 -4.86
N LEU A 378 -8.23 -13.21 -4.20
CA LEU A 378 -8.73 -14.55 -3.99
C LEU A 378 -8.81 -14.85 -2.50
N PHE A 379 -9.99 -15.22 -2.02
CA PHE A 379 -10.28 -15.53 -0.62
C PHE A 379 -10.32 -17.03 -0.41
N VAL A 380 -9.66 -17.50 0.65
CA VAL A 380 -9.56 -18.91 0.96
C VAL A 380 -10.18 -19.20 2.31
N ALA A 381 -11.02 -20.23 2.32
CA ALA A 381 -11.64 -20.78 3.51
C ALA A 381 -10.99 -22.12 3.91
N LYS A 382 -11.09 -22.46 5.19
CA LYS A 382 -10.71 -23.76 5.75
C LYS A 382 -11.97 -24.51 6.16
N GLU A 383 -12.16 -25.67 5.56
CA GLU A 383 -13.24 -26.58 5.90
C GLU A 383 -12.98 -27.29 7.25
N SER A 384 -14.03 -27.87 7.82
CA SER A 384 -13.99 -28.62 9.09
C SER A 384 -13.02 -29.80 9.07
N ASN A 385 -12.88 -30.47 7.91
CA ASN A 385 -11.92 -31.55 7.65
C ASN A 385 -10.45 -31.06 7.53
N GLY A 386 -10.19 -29.75 7.64
CA GLY A 386 -8.88 -29.13 7.51
C GLY A 386 -8.40 -28.90 6.08
N GLN A 387 -9.19 -29.29 5.07
CA GLN A 387 -8.98 -28.93 3.68
C GLN A 387 -9.25 -27.43 3.48
N MET A 388 -8.70 -26.89 2.39
CA MET A 388 -8.82 -25.48 2.06
C MET A 388 -9.42 -25.37 0.67
N ARG A 389 -10.29 -24.38 0.47
CA ARG A 389 -10.96 -24.10 -0.82
C ARG A 389 -10.90 -22.62 -1.15
N LEU A 390 -11.01 -22.27 -2.44
CA LEU A 390 -11.39 -20.89 -2.79
C LEU A 390 -12.80 -20.68 -2.30
N GLU A 391 -13.00 -19.63 -1.53
CA GLU A 391 -14.34 -19.19 -1.22
C GLU A 391 -14.81 -18.25 -2.33
N LYS A 392 -14.03 -17.19 -2.62
CA LYS A 392 -14.40 -16.15 -3.58
C LYS A 392 -13.22 -15.59 -4.34
N ALA A 393 -13.52 -15.08 -5.52
CA ALA A 393 -12.68 -14.12 -6.23
C ALA A 393 -13.39 -12.76 -6.23
N ALA A 394 -12.72 -11.70 -5.79
CA ALA A 394 -13.27 -10.36 -5.86
C ALA A 394 -13.04 -9.78 -7.25
N VAL A 395 -14.11 -9.29 -7.85
CA VAL A 395 -14.11 -8.62 -9.15
C VAL A 395 -14.85 -7.31 -9.01
N ASN A 396 -14.43 -6.32 -9.77
CA ASN A 396 -15.16 -5.06 -9.94
C ASN A 396 -15.85 -5.05 -11.31
N ASP A 397 -16.60 -3.98 -11.59
CA ASP A 397 -17.26 -3.79 -12.89
C ASP A 397 -16.25 -3.48 -14.02
N ILE A 398 -14.97 -3.34 -13.69
CA ILE A 398 -13.90 -3.23 -14.68
C ILE A 398 -13.62 -4.64 -15.16
N ASN A 399 -13.79 -4.86 -16.46
CA ASN A 399 -13.38 -6.11 -17.09
C ASN A 399 -11.92 -6.40 -16.68
N ASN A 400 -11.62 -7.57 -16.14
CA ASN A 400 -10.30 -7.93 -15.62
C ASN A 400 -9.77 -9.10 -16.43
N HIS A 401 -8.69 -8.88 -17.20
CA HIS A 401 -8.15 -9.90 -18.10
C HIS A 401 -7.73 -11.18 -17.36
N LEU A 402 -7.32 -11.08 -16.09
CA LEU A 402 -7.01 -12.25 -15.25
C LEU A 402 -8.24 -13.13 -15.08
N VAL A 403 -9.39 -12.52 -14.80
CA VAL A 403 -10.66 -13.24 -14.61
C VAL A 403 -11.07 -13.91 -15.93
N ASN A 404 -11.03 -13.17 -17.03
CA ASN A 404 -11.42 -13.68 -18.34
C ASN A 404 -10.58 -14.87 -18.80
N TYR A 405 -9.28 -14.89 -18.45
CA TYR A 405 -8.43 -16.01 -18.77
C TYR A 405 -8.92 -17.33 -18.14
N PHE A 406 -9.46 -17.24 -16.92
CA PHE A 406 -9.98 -18.39 -16.16
C PHE A 406 -11.48 -18.67 -16.40
N ILE A 407 -12.23 -17.73 -16.99
CA ILE A 407 -13.57 -17.98 -17.50
C ILE A 407 -13.43 -18.79 -18.81
N SER A 408 -13.24 -20.10 -18.68
CA SER A 408 -13.41 -21.08 -19.75
C SER A 408 -14.23 -22.25 -19.23
N GLU A 409 -14.88 -23.01 -20.10
CA GLU A 409 -15.87 -24.06 -19.77
C GLU A 409 -15.35 -25.15 -18.80
N ASP A 410 -14.04 -25.24 -18.59
CA ASP A 410 -13.41 -26.28 -17.76
C ASP A 410 -12.94 -25.78 -16.38
N SER A 411 -13.66 -26.19 -15.34
CA SER A 411 -13.44 -25.87 -13.91
C SER A 411 -12.12 -26.39 -13.30
N ILE A 412 -11.37 -27.22 -14.04
CA ILE A 412 -10.19 -27.95 -13.56
C ILE A 412 -8.97 -27.03 -13.35
N GLY A 413 -8.84 -25.95 -14.12
CA GLY A 413 -7.75 -24.98 -14.00
C GLY A 413 -7.79 -24.20 -12.68
N THR A 414 -8.99 -23.80 -12.25
CA THR A 414 -9.23 -23.10 -10.99
C THR A 414 -8.86 -23.98 -9.81
N ILE A 415 -9.25 -25.26 -9.79
CA ILE A 415 -8.97 -26.20 -8.68
C ILE A 415 -7.45 -26.42 -8.45
N ALA A 416 -6.64 -26.42 -9.50
CA ALA A 416 -5.18 -26.56 -9.40
C ALA A 416 -4.50 -25.36 -8.72
N LEU A 417 -5.03 -24.15 -8.92
CA LEU A 417 -4.62 -22.90 -8.26
C LEU A 417 -4.83 -23.02 -6.73
N LEU A 418 -5.96 -23.59 -6.30
CA LEU A 418 -6.46 -23.55 -4.92
C LEU A 418 -5.77 -24.49 -3.94
N ARG A 419 -5.48 -25.72 -4.36
CA ARG A 419 -4.71 -26.68 -3.54
C ARG A 419 -3.27 -26.23 -3.25
N ARG A 420 -2.79 -25.20 -3.95
CA ARG A 420 -1.41 -24.72 -3.87
C ARG A 420 -1.32 -23.39 -3.16
N PHE A 421 -2.26 -22.49 -3.45
CA PHE A 421 -2.50 -21.26 -2.70
C PHE A 421 -2.62 -21.51 -1.19
N SER A 422 -3.38 -22.54 -0.80
CA SER A 422 -3.53 -23.03 0.58
C SER A 422 -2.21 -23.39 1.28
N ARG A 423 -1.23 -23.95 0.56
CA ARG A 423 0.09 -24.28 1.13
C ARG A 423 0.96 -23.04 1.35
N ALA A 424 0.88 -22.03 0.48
CA ALA A 424 1.55 -20.76 0.71
C ALA A 424 0.95 -19.98 1.88
N LEU A 425 -0.37 -19.92 1.99
CA LEU A 425 -1.05 -19.31 3.15
C LEU A 425 -0.62 -19.94 4.48
N LYS A 426 -0.49 -21.27 4.55
CA LYS A 426 0.03 -21.97 5.75
C LYS A 426 1.46 -21.58 6.11
N ARG A 427 2.29 -21.23 5.12
CA ARG A 427 3.68 -20.78 5.34
C ARG A 427 3.74 -19.31 5.75
N GLY A 428 2.96 -18.43 5.09
CA GLY A 428 2.82 -17.03 5.45
C GLY A 428 2.37 -16.81 6.90
N ARG A 429 1.47 -17.67 7.41
CA ARG A 429 1.09 -17.68 8.84
C ARG A 429 2.24 -18.03 9.79
N LYS A 430 3.19 -18.88 9.38
CA LYS A 430 4.33 -19.29 10.22
C LYS A 430 5.49 -18.28 10.18
N HIS A 431 5.58 -17.51 9.10
CA HIS A 431 6.65 -16.53 8.88
C HIS A 431 6.08 -15.18 8.44
N PRO A 432 5.43 -14.42 9.35
CA PRO A 432 4.79 -13.15 9.01
C PRO A 432 5.76 -12.09 8.49
N LYS A 433 7.05 -12.14 8.85
CA LYS A 433 8.09 -11.23 8.32
C LYS A 433 8.41 -11.44 6.83
N ASN A 434 7.85 -12.47 6.19
CA ASN A 434 8.06 -12.78 4.77
C ASN A 434 6.78 -12.59 3.93
N LEU A 435 5.75 -11.92 4.47
CA LEU A 435 4.52 -11.62 3.75
C LEU A 435 4.85 -10.90 2.42
N GLY A 436 4.36 -11.43 1.30
CA GLY A 436 4.67 -10.93 -0.06
C GLY A 436 5.99 -11.40 -0.70
N ASN A 437 6.96 -11.91 0.07
CA ASN A 437 8.22 -12.48 -0.45
C ASN A 437 8.14 -13.98 -0.75
N ASP A 438 7.37 -14.75 0.04
CA ASP A 438 7.08 -16.18 -0.23
C ASP A 438 5.98 -16.37 -1.30
N ALA A 439 6.03 -15.56 -2.35
CA ALA A 439 5.01 -15.58 -3.38
C ALA A 439 5.10 -16.84 -4.26
N LEU A 440 3.94 -17.46 -4.48
CA LEU A 440 3.82 -18.53 -5.46
C LEU A 440 3.71 -17.90 -6.84
N GLU A 441 4.52 -18.41 -7.77
CA GLU A 441 4.38 -18.07 -9.17
C GLU A 441 3.69 -19.23 -9.87
N PHE A 442 2.69 -18.92 -10.66
CA PHE A 442 1.99 -19.87 -11.49
C PHE A 442 2.13 -19.50 -12.95
N TYR A 443 2.29 -20.52 -13.78
CA TYR A 443 2.45 -20.39 -15.20
C TYR A 443 1.38 -21.20 -15.92
N PHE A 444 0.60 -20.53 -16.76
CA PHE A 444 -0.52 -21.09 -17.48
C PHE A 444 -0.34 -20.94 -18.98
N TYR A 445 -0.83 -21.92 -19.72
CA TYR A 445 -1.10 -21.77 -21.15
C TYR A 445 -2.27 -22.67 -21.56
N LYS A 446 -3.03 -22.26 -22.56
CA LYS A 446 -4.13 -23.06 -23.12
C LYS A 446 -3.63 -23.91 -24.29
N THR A 447 -4.10 -25.15 -24.34
CA THR A 447 -3.90 -26.06 -25.47
C THR A 447 -5.25 -26.52 -25.99
N THR A 448 -5.36 -26.69 -27.30
CA THR A 448 -6.54 -27.29 -27.92
C THR A 448 -6.58 -28.79 -27.59
N THR A 449 -7.75 -29.29 -27.21
CA THR A 449 -8.00 -30.73 -27.04
C THR A 449 -8.53 -31.34 -28.34
N PRO A 450 -8.45 -32.68 -28.52
CA PRO A 450 -8.87 -33.34 -29.76
C PRO A 450 -10.35 -33.12 -30.15
N ASP A 451 -11.18 -32.73 -29.19
CA ASP A 451 -12.61 -32.42 -29.32
C ASP A 451 -12.90 -30.92 -29.57
N ASN A 452 -11.90 -30.13 -29.98
CA ASN A 452 -11.96 -28.67 -30.12
C ASN A 452 -12.25 -27.90 -28.82
N GLY A 453 -12.14 -28.54 -27.65
CA GLY A 453 -12.13 -27.86 -26.37
C GLY A 453 -10.81 -27.12 -26.11
N SER A 454 -10.79 -26.29 -25.06
CA SER A 454 -9.58 -25.65 -24.56
C SER A 454 -9.24 -26.17 -23.18
N LYS A 455 -8.01 -26.66 -22.99
CA LYS A 455 -7.51 -27.10 -21.69
C LYS A 455 -6.41 -26.17 -21.18
N ILE A 456 -6.52 -25.76 -19.91
CA ILE A 456 -5.46 -25.00 -19.24
C ILE A 456 -4.39 -25.96 -18.69
N ILE A 457 -3.16 -25.82 -19.16
CA ILE A 457 -1.98 -26.44 -18.56
C ILE A 457 -1.38 -25.46 -17.55
N ALA A 458 -1.05 -25.96 -16.36
CA ALA A 458 -0.59 -25.15 -15.25
C ALA A 458 0.64 -25.76 -14.57
N ALA A 459 1.61 -24.92 -14.21
CA ALA A 459 2.73 -25.29 -13.34
C ALA A 459 3.02 -24.17 -12.33
N ALA A 460 3.41 -24.53 -11.11
CA ALA A 460 3.91 -23.60 -10.11
C ALA A 460 5.44 -23.61 -10.08
N ASN A 461 6.07 -22.49 -9.69
CA ASN A 461 7.53 -22.40 -9.51
C ASN A 461 8.10 -23.52 -8.63
N THR A 462 7.37 -23.99 -7.63
CA THR A 462 7.81 -25.06 -6.74
C THR A 462 7.78 -26.47 -7.36
N GLN A 463 7.29 -26.64 -8.59
CA GLN A 463 7.22 -27.95 -9.26
C GLN A 463 8.44 -28.28 -10.11
N PHE A 464 9.25 -27.29 -10.44
CA PHE A 464 10.42 -27.50 -11.26
C PHE A 464 11.56 -28.02 -10.40
N LYS A 465 12.12 -29.16 -10.80
CA LYS A 465 13.30 -29.75 -10.13
C LYS A 465 14.57 -28.99 -10.51
N THR A 466 14.64 -28.51 -11.74
CA THR A 466 15.80 -27.78 -12.28
C THR A 466 15.38 -26.48 -12.98
N ALA A 467 16.33 -25.55 -13.10
CA ALA A 467 16.16 -24.33 -13.89
C ALA A 467 15.86 -24.64 -15.37
N SER A 468 16.48 -25.69 -15.92
CA SER A 468 16.26 -26.14 -17.29
C SER A 468 14.84 -26.66 -17.53
N ASP A 469 14.26 -27.40 -16.57
CA ASP A 469 12.86 -27.85 -16.66
C ASP A 469 11.90 -26.67 -16.68
N LYS A 470 12.16 -25.67 -15.82
CA LYS A 470 11.39 -24.43 -15.79
C LYS A 470 11.48 -23.70 -17.13
N LEU A 471 12.70 -23.48 -17.64
CA LEU A 471 12.91 -22.78 -18.90
C LEU A 471 12.22 -23.49 -20.07
N ARG A 472 12.27 -24.84 -20.12
CA ARG A 472 11.57 -25.63 -21.14
C ARG A 472 10.05 -25.41 -21.08
N PHE A 473 9.46 -25.49 -19.89
CA PHE A 473 8.03 -25.24 -19.71
C PHE A 473 7.63 -23.84 -20.14
N LEU A 474 8.41 -22.81 -19.74
CA LEU A 474 8.14 -21.43 -20.10
C LEU A 474 8.23 -21.19 -21.61
N LYS A 475 9.24 -21.77 -22.28
CA LYS A 475 9.34 -21.70 -23.76
C LYS A 475 8.12 -22.34 -24.44
N SER A 476 7.65 -23.48 -23.94
CA SER A 476 6.41 -24.10 -24.45
C SER A 476 5.18 -23.22 -24.21
N ALA A 477 5.07 -22.59 -23.04
CA ALA A 477 3.94 -21.73 -22.70
C ALA A 477 3.90 -20.45 -23.55
N ILE A 478 5.04 -19.78 -23.75
CA ILE A 478 5.14 -18.56 -24.56
C ILE A 478 4.81 -18.84 -26.04
N ASN A 479 5.12 -20.04 -26.54
CA ASN A 479 4.76 -20.45 -27.90
C ASN A 479 3.25 -20.76 -28.06
N ALA A 480 2.50 -20.86 -26.97
CA ALA A 480 1.06 -21.05 -27.03
C ALA A 480 0.34 -19.71 -27.26
N PRO A 481 -0.76 -19.69 -28.03
CA PRO A 481 -1.46 -18.45 -28.40
C PRO A 481 -2.08 -17.74 -27.19
N GLU A 482 -2.50 -18.50 -26.18
CA GLU A 482 -3.02 -17.97 -24.93
C GLU A 482 -2.19 -18.50 -23.77
N HIS A 483 -1.49 -17.60 -23.09
CA HIS A 483 -0.73 -17.90 -21.89
C HIS A 483 -0.84 -16.75 -20.89
N LEU A 484 -0.67 -17.10 -19.61
CA LEU A 484 -0.79 -16.16 -18.51
C LEU A 484 0.17 -16.58 -17.40
N PHE A 485 0.97 -15.64 -16.91
CA PHE A 485 1.88 -15.87 -15.79
C PHE A 485 1.51 -14.95 -14.64
N VAL A 486 1.31 -15.50 -13.44
CA VAL A 486 0.89 -14.71 -12.27
C VAL A 486 1.79 -14.96 -11.07
N LYS A 487 2.14 -13.89 -10.38
CA LYS A 487 2.67 -13.91 -9.03
C LYS A 487 1.51 -13.78 -8.06
N VAL A 488 1.46 -14.63 -7.05
CA VAL A 488 0.45 -14.59 -6.01
C VAL A 488 1.09 -14.18 -4.70
N SER A 489 0.77 -12.97 -4.24
CA SER A 489 1.07 -12.51 -2.89
C SER A 489 -0.03 -13.00 -1.95
N THR A 490 0.29 -13.46 -0.75
CA THR A 490 -0.72 -13.97 0.19
C THR A 490 -0.59 -13.30 1.54
N ALA A 491 -1.71 -13.03 2.19
CA ALA A 491 -1.78 -12.50 3.54
C ALA A 491 -2.86 -13.24 4.36
N PRO A 492 -2.59 -13.56 5.64
CA PRO A 492 -3.59 -14.16 6.50
C PRO A 492 -4.70 -13.15 6.79
N ILE A 493 -5.93 -13.65 6.87
CA ILE A 493 -7.03 -12.91 7.48
C ILE A 493 -6.92 -13.15 8.98
N GLU A 494 -6.72 -12.08 9.74
CA GLU A 494 -6.77 -12.11 11.20
C GLU A 494 -8.21 -12.30 11.69
N ILE A 495 -8.39 -12.58 12.98
CA ILE A 495 -9.71 -12.72 13.59
C ILE A 495 -10.52 -11.47 13.25
N LEU A 496 -11.62 -11.67 12.54
CA LEU A 496 -12.52 -10.60 12.17
C LEU A 496 -13.07 -9.94 13.43
N ASN A 497 -13.11 -8.60 13.44
CA ASN A 497 -13.70 -7.87 14.56
C ASN A 497 -15.21 -8.10 14.56
N ASP A 498 -15.72 -8.88 15.52
CA ASP A 498 -17.14 -9.20 15.65
C ASP A 498 -18.01 -7.94 15.58
N ARG A 499 -17.61 -6.84 16.22
CA ARG A 499 -18.39 -5.58 16.18
C ARG A 499 -18.55 -5.04 14.77
N LEU A 500 -17.50 -5.16 13.95
CA LEU A 500 -17.51 -4.71 12.57
C LEU A 500 -18.37 -5.63 11.71
N ILE A 501 -18.21 -6.95 11.84
CA ILE A 501 -19.08 -7.93 11.17
C ILE A 501 -20.54 -7.66 11.54
N THR A 502 -20.86 -7.59 12.82
CA THR A 502 -22.21 -7.31 13.32
C THR A 502 -22.74 -6.00 12.75
N SER A 503 -21.92 -4.95 12.62
CA SER A 503 -22.39 -3.69 12.02
C SER A 503 -22.81 -3.82 10.55
N TYR A 504 -22.12 -4.66 9.76
CA TYR A 504 -22.45 -4.90 8.35
C TYR A 504 -23.59 -5.91 8.18
N LEU A 505 -23.75 -6.83 9.13
CA LEU A 505 -24.78 -7.86 9.13
C LEU A 505 -26.07 -7.42 9.79
N HIS A 506 -26.05 -6.44 10.71
CA HIS A 506 -27.24 -6.05 11.47
C HIS A 506 -28.46 -5.70 10.59
N PRO A 507 -28.32 -4.92 9.50
CA PRO A 507 -29.45 -4.67 8.59
C PRO A 507 -29.98 -5.96 7.92
N LEU A 508 -29.10 -6.93 7.68
CA LEU A 508 -29.44 -8.22 7.09
C LEU A 508 -30.09 -9.16 8.11
N GLU A 509 -29.64 -9.17 9.36
CA GLU A 509 -30.21 -9.97 10.44
C GLU A 509 -31.69 -9.66 10.66
N GLN A 510 -32.05 -8.38 10.61
CA GLN A 510 -33.43 -7.91 10.78
C GLN A 510 -34.38 -8.39 9.66
N LEU A 511 -33.85 -8.67 8.46
CA LEU A 511 -34.65 -9.00 7.28
C LEU A 511 -34.54 -10.47 6.84
N ALA A 512 -33.42 -11.13 7.15
CA ALA A 512 -33.10 -12.48 6.69
C ALA A 512 -32.09 -13.17 7.64
N HIS A 513 -32.55 -13.52 8.84
CA HIS A 513 -31.72 -14.13 9.89
C HIS A 513 -30.87 -15.32 9.40
N ASN A 514 -31.48 -16.30 8.74
CA ASN A 514 -30.76 -17.50 8.26
C ASN A 514 -29.63 -17.15 7.29
N ARG A 515 -29.86 -16.19 6.37
CA ARG A 515 -28.83 -15.75 5.41
C ARG A 515 -27.70 -14.98 6.09
N SER A 516 -28.00 -14.28 7.18
CA SER A 516 -26.97 -13.63 7.99
C SER A 516 -26.11 -14.66 8.73
N ALA A 517 -26.74 -15.69 9.31
CA ALA A 517 -26.03 -16.79 9.96
C ALA A 517 -25.14 -17.56 8.98
N ASP A 518 -25.63 -17.86 7.78
CA ASP A 518 -24.83 -18.50 6.72
C ASP A 518 -23.58 -17.67 6.36
N LEU A 519 -23.75 -16.35 6.21
CA LEU A 519 -22.65 -15.45 5.92
C LEU A 519 -21.68 -15.34 7.10
N HIS A 520 -22.17 -15.33 8.34
CA HIS A 520 -21.31 -15.35 9.52
C HIS A 520 -20.44 -16.62 9.54
N HIS A 521 -21.06 -17.78 9.30
CA HIS A 521 -20.35 -19.05 9.23
C HIS A 521 -19.31 -19.10 8.09
N GLU A 522 -19.65 -18.55 6.93
CA GLU A 522 -18.71 -18.40 5.79
C GLU A 522 -17.48 -17.58 6.21
N LEU A 523 -17.70 -16.46 6.89
CA LEU A 523 -16.64 -15.54 7.33
C LEU A 523 -15.73 -16.16 8.40
N GLU A 524 -16.27 -16.95 9.32
CA GLU A 524 -15.50 -17.68 10.34
C GLU A 524 -14.53 -18.70 9.71
N GLN A 525 -14.87 -19.25 8.54
CA GLN A 525 -14.03 -20.20 7.84
C GLN A 525 -12.90 -19.53 7.06
N LEU A 526 -12.96 -18.22 6.80
CA LEU A 526 -11.94 -17.51 6.05
C LEU A 526 -10.61 -17.51 6.79
N ILE A 527 -9.55 -17.82 6.07
CA ILE A 527 -8.20 -17.94 6.63
C ILE A 527 -7.16 -17.02 5.98
N GLY A 528 -7.45 -16.50 4.80
CA GLY A 528 -6.49 -15.72 4.05
C GLY A 528 -7.05 -15.14 2.76
N CYS A 529 -6.37 -14.08 2.32
CA CYS A 529 -6.52 -13.51 1.00
C CYS A 529 -5.20 -13.68 0.24
N GLY A 530 -5.28 -13.72 -1.07
CA GLY A 530 -4.09 -13.53 -1.89
C GLY A 530 -4.43 -12.87 -3.20
N GLU A 531 -3.44 -12.14 -3.68
CA GLU A 531 -3.56 -11.17 -4.74
C GLU A 531 -2.77 -11.68 -5.94
N CYS A 532 -3.49 -11.96 -7.03
CA CYS A 532 -2.88 -12.30 -8.30
C CYS A 532 -2.39 -11.04 -9.01
N ILE A 533 -1.10 -11.03 -9.31
CA ILE A 533 -0.39 -9.97 -10.03
C ILE A 533 0.10 -10.58 -11.34
N ASP A 534 -0.26 -9.98 -12.46
CA ASP A 534 0.25 -10.40 -13.77
C ASP A 534 1.76 -10.15 -13.86
N ILE A 535 2.52 -11.17 -14.25
CA ILE A 535 3.98 -11.12 -14.49
C ILE A 535 4.34 -11.61 -15.89
N THR A 536 3.38 -11.61 -16.82
CA THR A 536 3.52 -12.21 -18.15
C THR A 536 4.63 -11.54 -18.94
N ARG A 537 4.58 -10.22 -19.04
CA ARG A 537 5.58 -9.39 -19.73
C ARG A 537 7.00 -9.64 -19.21
N GLU A 538 7.19 -9.71 -17.89
CA GLU A 538 8.51 -9.93 -17.29
C GLU A 538 9.05 -11.33 -17.63
N VAL A 539 8.20 -12.36 -17.54
CA VAL A 539 8.61 -13.71 -17.89
C VAL A 539 8.94 -13.83 -19.37
N GLU A 540 8.12 -13.27 -20.26
CA GLU A 540 8.38 -13.26 -21.71
C GLU A 540 9.72 -12.59 -22.03
N GLN A 541 9.94 -11.37 -21.52
CA GLN A 541 11.17 -10.62 -21.77
C GLN A 541 12.41 -11.40 -21.35
N PHE A 542 12.39 -12.03 -20.16
CA PHE A 542 13.55 -12.75 -19.65
C PHE A 542 13.76 -14.11 -20.33
N VAL A 543 12.69 -14.81 -20.71
CA VAL A 543 12.79 -16.10 -21.40
C VAL A 543 13.25 -15.93 -22.84
N VAL A 544 12.85 -14.87 -23.54
CA VAL A 544 13.35 -14.55 -24.89
C VAL A 544 14.85 -14.25 -24.87
N MET A 545 15.36 -13.69 -23.77
CA MET A 545 16.78 -13.40 -23.59
C MET A 545 17.62 -14.61 -23.15
N ALA A 546 16.99 -15.73 -22.76
CA ALA A 546 17.62 -16.95 -22.23
C ALA A 546 17.60 -18.11 -23.24
#